data_AF-A0A935KK62-F1
#
_entry.id   AF-A0A935KK62-F1
#
_cell.length_a   1.000
_cell.length_b   1.000
_cell.length_c   1.000
_cell.angle_alpha   90.00
_cell.angle_beta   90.00
_cell.angle_gamma   90.00
#
_symmetry.space_group_name_H-M   'P 1'
#
loop_
_entity.id
_entity.type
_entity.pdbx_description
1 polymer ?
#
loop_
_entity_poly.entity_id
_entity_poly.type
_entity_poly.pdbx_seq_one_letter_code
_entity_poly.pdbx_strand_id
1 'polypeptide(L)'
;MKLYGSHKNDFNRCLYKKLAADASSYNPVQGKKIFDTYPYFIKNKRKLRTADDLIVAISIAYSWMPTMLDMYEQSERSLAKLKKEIVRFKAIHSSVALLKKETEIKETLAIFCKATNNSVVGACKVLHLFYPLQVPIFDRRVIRAWNKLLPATAKIPILNQRNQVNCFYNYWLGILYWKENLGHTGVRRIEKNYLNTGGI
;
A
#
# COMPACT_ATOMS: atom_id res chain seq x y z
N MET A 1 16.06 -8.27 -8.86
CA MET A 1 15.95 -6.81 -9.09
C MET A 1 17.33 -6.20 -8.82
N LYS A 2 18.21 -6.14 -9.84
CA LYS A 2 19.49 -5.44 -9.75
C LYS A 2 19.24 -3.96 -10.07
N LEU A 3 19.14 -3.11 -9.05
CA LEU A 3 18.97 -1.66 -9.25
C LEU A 3 19.85 -0.87 -8.27
N TYR A 4 21.17 -0.89 -8.45
CA TYR A 4 22.07 -0.03 -7.66
C TYR A 4 23.29 0.41 -8.47
N GLY A 5 23.33 1.69 -8.85
CA GLY A 5 24.44 2.34 -9.55
C GLY A 5 24.20 3.85 -9.76
N SER A 6 25.28 4.62 -9.86
CA SER A 6 25.43 6.09 -9.72
C SER A 6 24.60 7.01 -10.64
N HIS A 7 23.82 6.49 -11.59
CA HIS A 7 22.91 7.28 -12.47
C HIS A 7 21.61 7.75 -11.78
N LYS A 8 21.50 7.61 -10.45
CA LYS A 8 20.29 7.84 -9.65
C LYS A 8 19.79 9.29 -9.62
N ASN A 9 20.68 10.28 -9.60
CA ASN A 9 20.26 11.67 -9.38
C ASN A 9 19.52 12.25 -10.58
N ASP A 10 20.00 12.02 -11.80
CA ASP A 10 19.36 12.57 -13.00
C ASP A 10 18.09 11.81 -13.38
N PHE A 11 18.06 10.48 -13.22
CA PHE A 11 16.86 9.69 -13.44
C PHE A 11 15.73 10.07 -12.47
N ASN A 12 16.04 10.16 -11.17
CA ASN A 12 15.06 10.57 -10.16
C ASN A 12 14.59 12.01 -10.39
N ARG A 13 15.47 12.90 -10.85
CA ARG A 13 15.14 14.30 -11.16
C ARG A 13 14.27 14.43 -12.41
N CYS A 14 14.56 13.69 -13.47
CA CYS A 14 13.72 13.66 -14.68
C CYS A 14 12.35 13.03 -14.42
N LEU A 15 12.32 11.91 -13.67
CA LEU A 15 11.08 11.29 -13.24
C LEU A 15 10.27 12.24 -12.35
N TYR A 16 10.92 12.93 -11.40
CA TYR A 16 10.28 13.97 -10.59
C TYR A 16 9.68 15.09 -11.44
N LYS A 17 10.46 15.66 -12.37
CA LYS A 17 9.99 16.74 -13.24
C LYS A 17 8.79 16.30 -14.08
N LYS A 18 8.84 15.08 -14.63
CA LYS A 18 7.73 14.50 -15.39
C LYS A 18 6.49 14.29 -14.51
N LEU A 19 6.65 13.67 -13.34
CA LEU A 19 5.57 13.46 -12.37
C LEU A 19 4.96 14.79 -11.89
N ALA A 20 5.79 15.81 -11.65
CA ALA A 20 5.34 17.13 -11.23
C ALA A 20 4.62 17.87 -12.37
N ALA A 21 5.09 17.73 -13.61
CA ALA A 21 4.44 18.27 -14.80
C ALA A 21 3.09 17.58 -15.04
N ASP A 22 3.03 16.24 -15.04
CA ASP A 22 1.80 15.45 -15.18
C ASP A 22 0.80 15.77 -14.06
N ALA A 23 1.28 16.00 -12.83
CA ALA A 23 0.45 16.42 -11.70
C ALA A 23 -0.05 17.88 -11.80
N SER A 24 0.60 18.73 -12.59
CA SER A 24 0.26 20.15 -12.73
C SER A 24 -0.57 20.42 -13.99
N SER A 25 -0.44 19.58 -15.03
CA SER A 25 -1.26 19.63 -16.25
C SER A 25 -2.60 18.89 -16.12
N TYR A 26 -2.83 18.22 -14.99
CA TYR A 26 -4.05 17.49 -14.73
C TYR A 26 -5.23 18.42 -14.43
N ASN A 27 -6.25 18.38 -15.29
CA ASN A 27 -7.56 18.95 -15.03
C ASN A 27 -8.50 17.83 -14.54
N PRO A 28 -9.01 17.88 -13.29
CA PRO A 28 -9.96 16.89 -12.83
C PRO A 28 -11.20 16.90 -13.69
N VAL A 29 -11.49 15.75 -14.33
CA VAL A 29 -12.80 15.51 -14.95
C VAL A 29 -13.82 15.72 -13.83
N GLN A 30 -14.77 16.65 -14.03
CA GLN A 30 -15.93 16.82 -13.15
C GLN A 30 -16.82 15.58 -13.22
N GLY A 31 -16.36 14.48 -12.62
CA GLY A 31 -17.21 13.36 -12.25
C GLY A 31 -18.12 13.78 -11.10
N LYS A 32 -19.20 13.02 -10.90
CA LYS A 32 -20.13 13.16 -9.75
C LYS A 32 -19.35 13.50 -8.47
N LYS A 33 -19.91 14.37 -7.62
CA LYS A 33 -19.40 14.64 -6.27
C LYS A 33 -19.37 13.35 -5.45
N ILE A 34 -18.35 12.53 -5.67
CA ILE A 34 -18.01 11.39 -4.84
C ILE A 34 -17.48 12.01 -3.55
N PHE A 35 -18.06 11.63 -2.42
CA PHE A 35 -17.49 12.02 -1.14
C PHE A 35 -16.06 11.49 -1.07
N ASP A 36 -15.09 12.39 -1.06
CA ASP A 36 -13.69 12.05 -0.82
C ASP A 36 -13.54 11.67 0.67
N THR A 37 -13.89 10.41 0.98
CA THR A 37 -13.90 9.87 2.35
C THR A 37 -12.50 9.51 2.83
N TYR A 38 -11.53 9.39 1.91
CA TYR A 38 -10.19 8.94 2.23
C TYR A 38 -9.42 9.93 3.14
N PRO A 39 -9.44 11.26 2.92
CA PRO A 39 -8.87 12.22 3.86
C PRO A 39 -9.44 12.11 5.28
N TYR A 40 -10.75 11.88 5.42
CA TYR A 40 -11.40 11.66 6.72
C TYR A 40 -10.90 10.38 7.37
N PHE A 41 -10.78 9.31 6.59
CA PHE A 41 -10.23 8.05 7.05
C PHE A 41 -8.80 8.21 7.59
N ILE A 42 -7.93 8.90 6.84
CA ILE A 42 -6.53 9.15 7.20
C ILE A 42 -6.42 10.06 8.43
N LYS A 43 -7.28 11.09 8.53
CA LYS A 43 -7.34 12.01 9.67
C LYS A 43 -7.72 11.27 10.97
N ASN A 44 -8.67 10.34 10.87
CA ASN A 44 -9.22 9.62 12.01
C ASN A 44 -8.43 8.38 12.46
N LYS A 45 -7.21 8.17 11.93
CA LYS A 45 -6.23 7.12 12.30
C LYS A 45 -6.78 6.04 13.25
N ARG A 46 -7.33 4.95 12.68
CA ARG A 46 -7.83 3.84 13.50
C ARG A 46 -6.67 3.19 14.26
N LYS A 47 -6.84 3.03 15.57
CA LYS A 47 -5.87 2.34 16.42
C LYS A 47 -6.31 0.89 16.57
N LEU A 48 -5.36 -0.04 16.50
CA LEU A 48 -5.62 -1.45 16.80
C LEU A 48 -5.54 -1.69 18.32
N ARG A 49 -6.67 -1.55 19.02
CA ARG A 49 -6.77 -1.73 20.49
C ARG A 49 -7.33 -3.09 20.86
N THR A 50 -8.35 -3.58 20.15
CA THR A 50 -9.01 -4.86 20.42
C THR A 50 -8.96 -5.77 19.19
N ALA A 51 -9.42 -7.02 19.36
CA ALA A 51 -9.65 -7.92 18.24
C ALA A 51 -10.81 -7.41 17.36
N ASP A 52 -11.82 -6.78 17.95
CA ASP A 52 -12.94 -6.19 17.21
C ASP A 52 -12.49 -5.07 16.26
N ASP A 53 -11.48 -4.28 16.65
CA ASP A 53 -10.91 -3.28 15.75
C ASP A 53 -10.36 -3.93 14.47
N LEU A 54 -9.76 -5.11 14.58
CA LEU A 54 -9.26 -5.90 13.45
C LEU A 54 -10.41 -6.43 12.59
N ILE A 55 -11.45 -6.99 13.22
CA ILE A 55 -12.64 -7.47 12.51
C ILE A 55 -13.29 -6.31 11.75
N VAL A 56 -13.49 -5.15 12.37
CA VAL A 56 -14.08 -3.97 11.72
C VAL A 56 -13.18 -3.47 10.58
N ALA A 57 -11.87 -3.44 10.74
CA ALA A 57 -10.96 -3.04 9.67
C ALA A 57 -11.02 -4.00 8.48
N ILE A 58 -11.04 -5.30 8.77
CA ILE A 58 -11.25 -6.36 7.79
C ILE A 58 -12.59 -6.17 7.06
N SER A 59 -13.69 -5.97 7.80
CA SER A 59 -15.02 -5.71 7.23
C SER A 59 -15.03 -4.44 6.37
N ILE A 60 -14.36 -3.36 6.77
CA ILE A 60 -14.26 -2.14 5.95
C ILE A 60 -13.49 -2.42 4.65
N ALA A 61 -12.32 -3.06 4.73
CA ALA A 61 -11.51 -3.38 3.56
C ALA A 61 -12.24 -4.29 2.55
N TYR A 62 -13.17 -5.11 3.03
CA TYR A 62 -13.94 -6.08 2.24
C TYR A 62 -15.42 -5.73 2.07
N SER A 63 -15.91 -4.61 2.61
CA SER A 63 -17.33 -4.21 2.55
C SER A 63 -17.88 -4.01 1.13
N TRP A 64 -16.99 -4.01 0.13
CA TRP A 64 -17.27 -3.83 -1.29
C TRP A 64 -16.87 -5.06 -2.12
N MET A 65 -16.39 -6.14 -1.47
CA MET A 65 -15.98 -7.38 -2.11
C MET A 65 -17.04 -8.46 -1.90
N PRO A 66 -17.35 -9.28 -2.93
CA PRO A 66 -18.34 -10.36 -2.82
C PRO A 66 -17.86 -11.53 -1.95
N THR A 67 -16.61 -11.51 -1.47
CA THR A 67 -16.04 -12.61 -0.70
C THR A 67 -16.11 -12.31 0.79
N MET A 68 -17.00 -13.02 1.49
CA MET A 68 -16.99 -13.06 2.94
C MET A 68 -15.63 -13.56 3.42
N LEU A 69 -15.05 -12.89 4.41
CA LEU A 69 -13.78 -13.34 4.97
C LEU A 69 -14.00 -14.62 5.75
N ASP A 70 -13.49 -15.71 5.19
CA ASP A 70 -13.25 -16.92 5.95
C ASP A 70 -11.99 -16.69 6.81
N MET A 71 -12.19 -16.06 7.96
CA MET A 71 -11.14 -15.99 8.98
C MET A 71 -10.95 -17.42 9.53
N TYR A 72 -10.09 -18.20 8.87
CA TYR A 72 -9.79 -19.62 9.17
C TYR A 72 -9.40 -19.90 10.63
N GLU A 73 -9.24 -18.88 11.46
CA GLU A 73 -8.91 -18.98 12.88
C GLU A 73 -9.63 -17.88 13.67
N GLN A 74 -10.89 -18.13 14.06
CA GLN A 74 -11.72 -17.20 14.85
C GLN A 74 -11.43 -17.24 16.36
N SER A 75 -10.41 -17.99 16.80
CA SER A 75 -10.07 -18.03 18.21
C SER A 75 -9.52 -16.67 18.67
N GLU A 76 -9.89 -16.22 19.88
CA GLU A 76 -9.32 -15.01 20.49
C GLU A 76 -7.79 -15.05 20.50
N ARG A 77 -7.21 -16.24 20.67
CA ARG A 77 -5.76 -16.47 20.66
C ARG A 77 -5.14 -16.14 19.30
N SER A 78 -5.77 -16.53 18.21
CA SER A 78 -5.31 -16.27 16.85
C SER A 78 -5.41 -14.78 16.50
N LEU A 79 -6.50 -14.14 16.90
CA LEU A 79 -6.69 -12.68 16.77
C LEU A 79 -5.65 -11.90 17.59
N ALA A 80 -5.37 -12.34 18.82
CA ALA A 80 -4.34 -11.73 19.66
C ALA A 80 -2.93 -11.90 19.06
N LYS A 81 -2.65 -13.05 18.44
CA LYS A 81 -1.39 -13.28 17.70
C LYS A 81 -1.29 -12.34 16.50
N LEU A 82 -2.31 -12.28 15.64
CA LEU A 82 -2.36 -11.35 14.50
C LEU A 82 -2.15 -9.90 14.94
N LYS A 83 -2.78 -9.47 16.03
CA LYS A 83 -2.59 -8.13 16.58
C LYS A 83 -1.14 -7.84 16.94
N LYS A 84 -0.45 -8.77 17.63
CA LYS A 84 0.99 -8.60 17.96
C LYS A 84 1.84 -8.45 16.72
N GLU A 85 1.55 -9.23 15.67
CA GLU A 85 2.26 -9.17 14.40
C GLU A 85 2.01 -7.85 13.66
N ILE A 86 0.77 -7.34 13.64
CA ILE A 86 0.42 -6.07 12.99
C ILE A 86 1.17 -4.88 13.62
N VAL A 87 1.46 -4.90 14.93
CA VAL A 87 2.21 -3.80 15.57
C VAL A 87 3.63 -3.62 14.99
N ARG A 88 4.21 -4.67 14.40
CA ARG A 88 5.55 -4.62 13.79
C ARG A 88 5.66 -3.61 12.64
N PHE A 89 4.56 -3.37 11.92
CA PHE A 89 4.52 -2.41 10.81
C PHE A 89 4.67 -0.96 11.25
N LYS A 90 4.35 -0.65 12.53
CA LYS A 90 4.44 0.70 13.08
C LYS A 90 5.85 1.29 12.93
N ALA A 91 6.89 0.47 13.06
CA ALA A 91 8.29 0.88 13.02
C ALA A 91 8.86 1.06 11.60
N ILE A 92 8.11 0.68 10.56
CA ILE A 92 8.61 0.70 9.19
C ILE A 92 8.38 2.07 8.56
N HIS A 93 9.37 2.94 8.71
CA HIS A 93 9.33 4.31 8.20
C HIS A 93 10.30 4.57 7.03
N SER A 94 11.20 3.63 6.75
CA SER A 94 12.25 3.75 5.73
C SER A 94 12.52 2.43 5.01
N SER A 95 13.11 2.53 3.82
CA SER A 95 13.55 1.39 3.01
C SER A 95 14.56 0.52 3.79
N VAL A 96 15.47 1.16 4.54
CA VAL A 96 16.43 0.48 5.43
C VAL A 96 15.74 -0.26 6.57
N ALA A 97 14.72 0.34 7.20
CA ALA A 97 13.96 -0.32 8.27
C ALA A 97 13.20 -1.55 7.76
N LEU A 98 12.65 -1.47 6.54
CA LEU A 98 11.98 -2.59 5.89
C LEU A 98 12.96 -3.73 5.56
N LEU A 99 14.12 -3.42 4.97
CA LEU A 99 15.16 -4.40 4.64
C LEU A 99 15.69 -5.14 5.88
N LYS A 100 15.94 -4.43 6.98
CA LYS A 100 16.38 -5.05 8.25
C LYS A 100 15.39 -6.07 8.81
N LYS A 101 14.11 -5.97 8.43
CA LYS A 101 13.02 -6.82 8.92
C LYS A 101 12.41 -7.67 7.81
N GLU A 102 13.14 -7.90 6.72
CA GLU A 102 12.62 -8.57 5.51
C GLU A 102 11.90 -9.88 5.83
N THR A 103 12.60 -10.80 6.49
CA THR A 103 12.06 -12.12 6.83
C THR A 103 10.83 -12.02 7.71
N GLU A 104 10.91 -11.26 8.81
CA GLU A 104 9.80 -11.05 9.76
C GLU A 104 8.57 -10.46 9.07
N ILE A 105 8.76 -9.47 8.20
CA ILE A 105 7.67 -8.80 7.49
C ILE A 105 7.04 -9.74 6.47
N LYS A 106 7.83 -10.50 5.72
CA LYS A 106 7.31 -11.47 4.74
C LYS A 106 6.53 -12.59 5.42
N GLU A 107 7.02 -13.12 6.54
CA GLU A 107 6.30 -14.10 7.35
C GLU A 107 4.98 -13.53 7.88
N THR A 108 5.02 -12.31 8.41
CA THR A 108 3.83 -11.62 8.90
C THR A 108 2.80 -11.42 7.78
N LEU A 109 3.24 -10.97 6.60
CA LEU A 109 2.39 -10.81 5.43
C LEU A 109 1.80 -12.14 4.98
N ALA A 110 2.56 -13.23 5.01
CA ALA A 110 2.06 -14.55 4.64
C ALA A 110 0.95 -15.03 5.61
N ILE A 111 1.13 -14.84 6.92
CA ILE A 111 0.10 -15.12 7.94
C ILE A 111 -1.15 -14.27 7.66
N PHE A 112 -0.95 -12.99 7.37
CA PHE A 112 -2.05 -12.06 7.15
C PHE A 112 -2.82 -12.35 5.87
N CYS A 113 -2.11 -12.70 4.79
CA CYS A 113 -2.72 -13.17 3.54
C CYS A 113 -3.63 -14.37 3.82
N LYS A 114 -3.17 -15.38 4.57
CA LYS A 114 -4.00 -16.55 4.94
C LYS A 114 -5.27 -16.13 5.68
N ALA A 115 -5.16 -15.20 6.64
CA ALA A 115 -6.30 -14.65 7.38
C ALA A 115 -7.23 -13.76 6.52
N THR A 116 -6.80 -13.36 5.33
CA THR A 116 -7.52 -12.46 4.42
C THR A 116 -7.77 -13.12 3.06
N ASN A 117 -8.33 -14.33 3.08
CA ASN A 117 -8.69 -15.10 1.88
C ASN A 117 -7.50 -15.32 0.92
N ASN A 118 -6.33 -15.64 1.47
CA ASN A 118 -5.07 -15.83 0.74
C ASN A 118 -4.70 -14.66 -0.20
N SER A 119 -5.11 -13.44 0.13
CA SER A 119 -4.99 -12.26 -0.74
C SER A 119 -4.08 -11.20 -0.14
N VAL A 120 -2.95 -10.93 -0.79
CA VAL A 120 -2.08 -9.82 -0.37
C VAL A 120 -2.74 -8.45 -0.58
N VAL A 121 -3.65 -8.35 -1.55
CA VAL A 121 -4.41 -7.12 -1.83
C VAL A 121 -5.33 -6.81 -0.65
N GLY A 122 -6.01 -7.82 -0.13
CA GLY A 122 -6.83 -7.69 1.07
C GLY A 122 -6.01 -7.39 2.31
N ALA A 123 -4.94 -8.16 2.51
CA ALA A 123 -4.02 -7.97 3.62
C ALA A 123 -3.46 -6.53 3.68
N CYS A 124 -2.94 -6.02 2.57
CA CYS A 124 -2.34 -4.68 2.56
C CYS A 124 -3.36 -3.56 2.80
N LYS A 125 -4.62 -3.72 2.35
CA LYS A 125 -5.69 -2.74 2.60
C LYS A 125 -6.00 -2.66 4.09
N VAL A 126 -6.18 -3.81 4.75
CA VAL A 126 -6.41 -3.86 6.20
C VAL A 126 -5.24 -3.26 6.96
N LEU A 127 -4.00 -3.61 6.61
CA LEU A 127 -2.80 -3.04 7.23
C LEU A 127 -2.70 -1.54 7.01
N HIS A 128 -3.07 -1.04 5.82
CA HIS A 128 -3.12 0.38 5.50
C HIS A 128 -4.17 1.13 6.34
N LEU A 129 -5.27 0.50 6.74
CA LEU A 129 -6.25 1.12 7.63
C LEU A 129 -5.65 1.50 8.99
N PHE A 130 -4.73 0.67 9.51
CA PHE A 130 -4.03 0.92 10.77
C PHE A 130 -2.76 1.76 10.61
N TYR A 131 -2.04 1.58 9.51
CA TYR A 131 -0.74 2.23 9.25
C TYR A 131 -0.68 2.90 7.88
N PRO A 132 -1.52 3.91 7.62
CA PRO A 132 -1.64 4.52 6.30
C PRO A 132 -0.40 5.33 5.85
N LEU A 133 0.55 5.59 6.76
CA LEU A 133 1.82 6.27 6.44
C LEU A 133 2.96 5.30 6.13
N GLN A 134 2.81 4.05 6.57
CA GLN A 134 3.83 3.02 6.51
C GLN A 134 3.53 2.04 5.40
N VAL A 135 2.32 1.47 5.39
CA VAL A 135 1.95 0.38 4.48
C VAL A 135 1.24 0.96 3.26
N PRO A 136 1.73 0.77 2.02
CA PRO A 136 1.07 1.28 0.83
C PRO A 136 -0.10 0.38 0.40
N ILE A 137 -1.05 0.94 -0.33
CA ILE A 137 -2.14 0.17 -0.93
C ILE A 137 -1.60 -0.54 -2.17
N PHE A 138 -1.73 -1.86 -2.21
CA PHE A 138 -1.33 -2.69 -3.34
C PHE A 138 -2.54 -3.31 -4.00
N ASP A 139 -3.03 -2.63 -5.04
CA ASP A 139 -4.23 -2.99 -5.80
C ASP A 139 -3.94 -2.86 -7.30
N ARG A 140 -4.60 -3.67 -8.14
CA ARG A 140 -4.39 -3.64 -9.61
C ARG A 140 -4.60 -2.24 -10.19
N ARG A 141 -5.58 -1.48 -9.70
CA ARG A 141 -5.85 -0.11 -10.19
C ARG A 141 -4.74 0.85 -9.78
N VAL A 142 -4.24 0.73 -8.55
CA VAL A 142 -3.10 1.51 -8.04
C VAL A 142 -1.82 1.18 -8.82
N ILE A 143 -1.52 -0.09 -9.01
CA ILE A 143 -0.35 -0.54 -9.79
C ILE A 143 -0.45 -0.05 -11.24
N ARG A 144 -1.64 -0.15 -11.86
CA ARG A 144 -1.86 0.36 -13.23
C ARG A 144 -1.64 1.87 -13.30
N ALA A 145 -2.07 2.62 -12.30
CA ALA A 145 -1.83 4.06 -12.21
C ALA A 145 -0.33 4.36 -12.14
N TRP A 146 0.40 3.71 -11.23
CA TRP A 146 1.85 3.84 -11.12
C TRP A 146 2.57 3.48 -12.42
N ASN A 147 2.20 2.37 -13.06
CA ASN A 147 2.84 1.91 -14.29
C ASN A 147 2.62 2.79 -15.52
N LYS A 148 1.62 3.69 -15.49
CA LYS A 148 1.48 4.73 -16.52
C LYS A 148 2.53 5.83 -16.37
N LEU A 149 2.95 6.10 -15.14
CA LEU A 149 3.88 7.17 -14.81
C LEU A 149 5.34 6.68 -14.91
N LEU A 150 5.57 5.41 -14.59
CA LEU A 150 6.91 4.83 -14.54
C LEU A 150 7.43 4.47 -15.94
N PRO A 151 8.72 4.71 -16.23
CA PRO A 151 9.34 4.22 -17.45
C PRO A 151 9.33 2.68 -17.49
N ALA A 152 9.46 2.11 -18.68
CA ALA A 152 9.37 0.66 -18.89
C ALA A 152 10.30 -0.15 -17.96
N THR A 153 11.50 0.35 -17.70
CA THR A 153 12.52 -0.26 -16.82
C THR A 153 12.18 -0.22 -15.34
N ALA A 154 11.22 0.59 -14.92
CA ALA A 154 10.83 0.79 -13.52
C ALA A 154 9.36 0.38 -13.25
N LYS A 155 8.69 -0.27 -14.22
CA LYS A 155 7.32 -0.73 -14.03
C LYS A 155 7.23 -1.76 -12.91
N ILE A 156 6.20 -1.60 -12.09
CA ILE A 156 5.84 -2.50 -11.01
C ILE A 156 5.21 -3.74 -11.63
N PRO A 157 5.71 -4.95 -11.32
CA PRO A 157 5.15 -6.18 -11.87
C PRO A 157 3.69 -6.34 -11.44
N ILE A 158 2.86 -6.83 -12.36
CA ILE A 158 1.47 -7.20 -12.06
C ILE A 158 1.48 -8.37 -11.06
N LEU A 159 0.49 -8.39 -10.16
CA LEU A 159 0.34 -9.40 -9.14
C LEU A 159 0.48 -10.82 -9.71
N ASN A 160 1.45 -11.58 -9.20
CA ASN A 160 1.56 -13.02 -9.45
C ASN A 160 1.01 -13.78 -8.23
N GLN A 161 -0.04 -14.58 -8.43
CA GLN A 161 -0.71 -15.30 -7.34
C GLN A 161 0.20 -16.28 -6.58
N ARG A 162 1.27 -16.81 -7.21
CA ARG A 162 2.23 -17.71 -6.54
C ARG A 162 3.27 -16.98 -5.71
N ASN A 163 3.46 -15.68 -5.90
CA ASN A 163 4.53 -14.90 -5.27
C ASN A 163 4.05 -13.56 -4.70
N GLN A 164 2.79 -13.48 -4.31
CA GLN A 164 2.08 -12.26 -3.95
C GLN A 164 2.80 -11.45 -2.85
N VAL A 165 3.30 -12.14 -1.82
CA VAL A 165 4.00 -11.54 -0.69
C VAL A 165 5.29 -10.85 -1.15
N ASN A 166 6.11 -11.51 -1.97
CA ASN A 166 7.34 -10.91 -2.48
C ASN A 166 7.05 -9.76 -3.46
N CYS A 167 6.02 -9.90 -4.30
CA CYS A 167 5.57 -8.81 -5.17
C CYS A 167 5.20 -7.56 -4.36
N PHE A 168 4.39 -7.74 -3.30
CA PHE A 168 4.02 -6.64 -2.42
C PHE A 168 5.20 -6.06 -1.65
N TYR A 169 6.06 -6.91 -1.09
CA TYR A 169 7.25 -6.46 -0.35
C TYR A 169 8.16 -5.59 -1.23
N ASN A 170 8.45 -6.03 -2.46
CA ASN A 170 9.27 -5.27 -3.39
C ASN A 170 8.61 -3.96 -3.82
N TYR A 171 7.28 -3.98 -4.02
CA TYR A 171 6.51 -2.77 -4.28
C TYR A 171 6.64 -1.77 -3.11
N TRP A 172 6.45 -2.26 -1.87
CA TRP A 172 6.55 -1.43 -0.68
C TRP A 172 7.95 -0.83 -0.50
N LEU A 173 8.98 -1.65 -0.71
CA LEU A 173 10.37 -1.16 -0.71
C LEU A 173 10.58 -0.06 -1.75
N GLY A 174 10.03 -0.22 -2.95
CA GLY A 174 10.07 0.80 -4.01
C GLY A 174 9.39 2.11 -3.60
N ILE A 175 8.20 2.03 -3.00
CA ILE A 175 7.47 3.22 -2.51
C ILE A 175 8.25 3.94 -1.42
N LEU A 176 8.83 3.22 -0.45
CA LEU A 176 9.66 3.83 0.61
C LEU A 176 10.90 4.49 0.02
N TYR A 177 11.58 3.82 -0.90
CA TYR A 177 12.72 4.38 -1.60
C TYR A 177 12.33 5.67 -2.34
N TRP A 178 11.23 5.69 -3.08
CA TRP A 178 10.76 6.91 -3.74
C TRP A 178 10.39 8.01 -2.74
N LYS A 179 9.70 7.68 -1.65
CA LYS A 179 9.35 8.65 -0.61
C LYS A 179 10.59 9.35 -0.01
N GLU A 180 11.66 8.59 0.20
CA GLU A 180 12.95 9.11 0.70
C GLU A 180 13.66 9.99 -0.32
N ASN A 181 13.58 9.65 -1.61
CA ASN A 181 14.33 10.33 -2.66
C ASN A 181 13.54 11.48 -3.34
N LEU A 182 12.20 11.50 -3.25
CA LEU A 182 11.31 12.50 -3.87
C LEU A 182 10.61 13.42 -2.85
N GLY A 183 10.67 13.09 -1.56
CA GLY A 183 9.96 13.82 -0.49
C GLY A 183 8.50 13.39 -0.29
N HIS A 184 8.01 13.51 0.95
CA HIS A 184 6.72 12.98 1.41
C HIS A 184 5.50 13.65 0.76
N THR A 185 5.63 14.91 0.34
CA THR A 185 4.60 15.71 -0.35
C THR A 185 4.45 15.32 -1.82
N GLY A 186 5.53 14.89 -2.48
CA GLY A 186 5.50 14.46 -3.88
C GLY A 186 4.66 13.20 -4.10
N VAL A 187 4.89 12.16 -3.29
CA VAL A 187 4.20 10.86 -3.42
C VAL A 187 2.68 10.98 -3.15
N ARG A 188 2.29 11.66 -2.08
CA ARG A 188 0.87 11.81 -1.72
C ARG A 188 0.10 12.72 -2.67
N ARG A 189 0.75 13.72 -3.25
CA ARG A 189 0.14 14.58 -4.28
C ARG A 189 -0.15 13.77 -5.55
N ILE A 190 0.75 12.88 -5.96
CA ILE A 190 0.54 11.97 -7.09
C ILE A 190 -0.62 11.00 -6.81
N GLU A 191 -0.67 10.39 -5.63
CA GLU A 191 -1.76 9.47 -5.24
C GLU A 191 -3.13 10.16 -5.18
N LYS A 192 -3.21 11.35 -4.53
CA LYS A 192 -4.44 12.12 -4.40
C LYS A 192 -4.96 12.61 -5.75
N ASN A 193 -4.06 13.03 -6.64
CA ASN A 193 -4.41 13.47 -7.99
C ASN A 193 -5.02 12.35 -8.84
N TYR A 194 -4.70 11.08 -8.56
CA TYR A 194 -5.22 9.95 -9.34
C TYR A 194 -6.48 9.31 -8.74
N LEU A 195 -6.62 9.27 -7.40
CA LEU A 195 -7.83 8.71 -6.76
C LEU A 195 -9.10 9.52 -7.06
N ASN A 196 -8.97 10.82 -7.27
CA ASN A 196 -10.08 11.72 -7.62
C ASN A 196 -10.45 11.69 -9.12
N THR A 197 -9.73 10.91 -9.95
CA THR A 197 -10.01 10.77 -11.39
C THR A 197 -11.15 9.80 -11.73
N GLY A 198 -11.79 9.18 -10.74
CA GLY A 198 -12.90 8.25 -11.01
C GLY A 198 -12.49 7.10 -11.92
N GLY A 199 -11.35 6.46 -11.65
CA GLY A 199 -11.01 5.16 -12.23
C GLY A 199 -11.94 4.05 -11.72
N ILE A 200 -13.24 4.16 -12.06
CA ILE A 200 -14.22 3.08 -12.17
C ILE A 200 -13.99 2.40 -13.51
#